data_AF-A0A6H1FYJ6-F1
#
_entry.id   AF-A0A6H1FYJ6-F1
#
_cell.length_a   1.000
_cell.length_b   1.000
_cell.length_c   1.000
_cell.angle_alpha   90.00
_cell.angle_beta   90.00
_cell.angle_gamma   90.00
#
_symmetry.space_group_name_H-M   'P 1'
#
loop_
_entity.id
_entity.type
_entity.pdbx_description
1 polymer ?
#
loop_
_entity_poly.entity_id
_entity_poly.type
_entity_poly.pdbx_seq_one_letter_code
_entity_poly.pdbx_strand_id
1 'polypeptide(L)'
;MVVTDAGELYAVSNSPAIEKPESGINVNLQFRLAVSETSNIELKVATGDGLFLRQDANLGDVKDKEKSRDNLGLKGAAILDVGKTENSVAAGDDSRIVNALQKGDNLSELTDAVTARINLGLGSLAVQNANNVNITSGNAKLAMLSASEDIKAGKTIIVNGVDYIERNGVQNNSASKTNITQGARINGVNGQLADIYLWEQIGQYLALSLRVSSGGVDKYFSFKNDGTFTPASYSNFDIRYYSATNPPPALE
;
A
#
# COMPACT_ATOMS: atom_id res chain seq x y z
N MET A 1 43.06 28.99 -69.75
CA MET A 1 43.20 30.40 -69.34
C MET A 1 42.60 31.24 -70.45
N VAL A 2 41.58 32.04 -70.15
CA VAL A 2 40.87 32.86 -71.16
C VAL A 2 41.09 34.32 -70.79
N VAL A 3 41.53 35.13 -71.74
CA VAL A 3 41.58 36.59 -71.61
C VAL A 3 40.32 37.13 -72.26
N THR A 4 39.51 37.88 -71.53
CA THR A 4 38.31 38.51 -72.08
C THR A 4 38.68 39.75 -72.89
N ASP A 5 37.77 40.23 -73.74
CA ASP A 5 37.96 41.46 -74.52
C ASP A 5 38.10 42.72 -73.63
N ALA A 6 37.78 42.60 -72.34
CA ALA A 6 38.00 43.62 -71.31
C ALA A 6 39.38 43.53 -70.63
N GLY A 7 40.24 42.58 -71.04
CA GLY A 7 41.59 42.39 -70.49
C GLY A 7 41.64 41.59 -69.18
N GLU A 8 40.57 40.91 -68.80
CA GLU A 8 40.53 40.09 -67.57
C GLU A 8 41.06 38.68 -67.82
N LEU A 9 41.96 38.21 -66.95
CA LEU A 9 42.58 36.88 -67.06
C LEU A 9 41.86 35.86 -66.15
N TYR A 10 41.14 34.91 -66.74
CA TYR A 10 40.52 33.81 -66.00
C TYR A 10 41.36 32.53 -66.06
N ALA A 11 41.87 32.10 -64.91
CA ALA A 11 42.53 30.82 -64.73
C ALA A 11 41.67 29.91 -63.86
N VAL A 12 41.18 28.82 -64.44
CA VAL A 12 40.39 27.79 -63.73
C VAL A 12 41.31 26.60 -63.48
N SER A 13 41.71 26.36 -62.23
CA SER A 13 42.28 25.07 -61.84
C SER A 13 41.12 24.15 -61.46
N ASN A 14 40.80 23.17 -62.31
CA ASN A 14 39.86 22.13 -61.95
C ASN A 14 40.55 21.18 -60.95
N SER A 15 40.23 21.26 -59.66
CA SER A 15 40.58 20.19 -58.72
C SER A 15 39.52 19.09 -58.85
N PRO A 16 39.84 17.89 -59.35
CA PRO A 16 38.85 16.87 -59.71
C PRO A 16 38.21 16.16 -58.50
N ALA A 17 38.62 16.47 -57.26
CA ALA A 17 37.98 15.94 -56.06
C ALA A 17 36.88 16.91 -55.59
N ILE A 18 35.62 16.50 -55.77
CA ILE A 18 34.45 17.16 -55.19
C ILE A 18 34.41 17.05 -53.65
N GLU A 19 35.26 16.20 -53.08
CA GLU A 19 35.44 16.03 -51.65
C GLU A 19 36.51 16.99 -51.11
N LYS A 20 36.13 17.70 -50.06
CA LYS A 20 36.98 18.59 -49.28
C LYS A 20 38.28 17.89 -48.90
N PRO A 21 39.45 18.49 -49.16
CA PRO A 21 40.70 17.87 -48.74
C PRO A 21 40.81 17.79 -47.22
N GLU A 22 41.05 16.58 -46.70
CA GLU A 22 41.25 16.30 -45.27
C GLU A 22 42.51 16.97 -44.69
N SER A 23 43.38 17.51 -45.54
CA SER A 23 44.52 18.34 -45.17
C SER A 23 44.75 19.35 -46.28
N GLY A 24 44.72 20.65 -45.95
CA GLY A 24 44.66 21.77 -46.91
C GLY A 24 45.44 21.51 -48.20
N ILE A 25 44.72 21.45 -49.33
CA ILE A 25 45.38 21.36 -50.64
C ILE A 25 46.12 22.67 -50.87
N ASN A 26 47.43 22.58 -51.06
CA ASN A 26 48.22 23.68 -51.58
C ASN A 26 47.96 23.80 -53.08
N VAL A 27 47.09 24.74 -53.46
CA VAL A 27 46.92 25.12 -54.87
C VAL A 27 48.01 26.14 -55.22
N ASN A 28 49.02 25.71 -55.99
CA ASN A 28 50.06 26.62 -56.51
C ASN A 28 49.65 27.15 -57.88
N LEU A 29 49.40 28.45 -57.97
CA LEU A 29 49.09 29.16 -59.22
C LEU A 29 50.25 30.10 -59.56
N GLN A 30 50.90 29.89 -60.71
CA GLN A 30 52.00 30.72 -61.18
C GLN A 30 51.57 31.52 -62.42
N PHE A 31 51.69 32.85 -62.35
CA PHE A 31 51.40 33.75 -63.47
C PHE A 31 52.61 34.62 -63.80
N ARG A 32 52.81 34.90 -65.08
CA ARG A 32 53.75 35.93 -65.55
C ARG A 32 52.92 37.09 -66.11
N LEU A 33 52.93 38.22 -65.41
CA LEU A 33 52.17 39.41 -65.78
C LEU A 33 53.14 40.53 -66.17
N ALA A 34 52.88 41.21 -67.28
CA ALA A 34 53.59 42.42 -67.67
C ALA A 34 52.71 43.62 -67.30
N VAL A 35 53.15 44.43 -66.35
CA VAL A 35 52.43 45.62 -65.83
C VAL A 35 53.36 46.85 -65.85
N SER A 36 52.81 48.06 -65.88
CA SER A 36 53.63 49.28 -65.87
C SER A 36 54.25 49.54 -64.49
N GLU A 37 55.33 50.33 -64.45
CA GLU A 37 56.09 50.63 -63.23
C GLU A 37 55.28 51.34 -62.12
N THR A 38 54.08 51.82 -62.44
CA THR A 38 53.19 52.54 -61.52
C THR A 38 51.93 51.73 -61.16
N SER A 39 51.79 50.49 -61.64
CA SER A 39 50.61 49.65 -61.40
C SER A 39 50.75 48.79 -60.13
N ASN A 40 49.66 48.68 -59.37
CA ASN A 40 49.54 47.72 -58.27
C ASN A 40 48.97 46.39 -58.79
N ILE A 41 49.53 45.26 -58.38
CA ILE A 41 48.96 43.93 -58.59
C ILE A 41 48.21 43.53 -57.30
N GLU A 42 46.92 43.24 -57.39
CA GLU A 42 46.09 42.81 -56.26
C GLU A 42 45.61 41.35 -56.46
N LEU A 43 45.89 40.48 -55.49
CA LEU A 43 45.35 39.12 -55.46
C LEU A 43 44.18 39.07 -54.48
N LYS A 44 42.95 38.94 -54.99
CA LYS A 44 41.76 38.75 -54.16
C LYS A 44 41.49 37.26 -54.00
N VAL A 45 41.73 36.73 -52.79
CA VAL A 45 41.41 35.35 -52.42
C VAL A 45 40.11 35.34 -51.62
N ALA A 46 39.10 34.62 -52.10
CA ALA A 46 37.98 34.22 -51.27
C ALA A 46 38.31 32.85 -50.67
N THR A 47 38.78 32.81 -49.43
CA THR A 47 38.90 31.54 -48.70
C THR A 47 37.50 31.00 -48.42
N GLY A 48 37.34 29.68 -48.43
CA GLY A 48 36.07 29.01 -48.15
C GLY A 48 35.59 29.13 -46.70
N ASP A 49 36.05 30.15 -45.96
CA ASP A 49 35.62 30.43 -44.60
C ASP A 49 34.11 30.69 -44.59
N GLY A 50 33.36 29.70 -44.12
CA GLY A 50 31.90 29.70 -44.12
C GLY A 50 31.22 29.09 -45.35
N LEU A 51 31.95 28.52 -46.32
CA LEU A 51 31.35 27.81 -47.46
C LEU A 51 31.02 26.35 -47.14
N PHE A 52 31.83 25.70 -46.29
CA PHE A 52 31.62 24.33 -45.84
C PHE A 52 31.93 24.18 -44.34
N LEU A 53 31.09 23.44 -43.61
CA LEU A 53 31.38 23.04 -42.23
C LEU A 53 32.57 22.09 -42.19
N ARG A 54 33.48 22.25 -41.24
CA ARG A 54 34.57 21.31 -41.00
C ARG A 54 34.17 20.26 -39.95
N GLN A 55 34.46 19.00 -40.24
CA GLN A 55 34.11 17.89 -39.35
C GLN A 55 34.88 17.97 -38.03
N ASP A 56 36.16 18.34 -38.08
CA ASP A 56 37.02 18.57 -36.90
C ASP A 56 36.55 19.74 -36.03
N ALA A 57 35.85 20.71 -36.62
CA ALA A 57 35.29 21.85 -35.90
C ALA A 57 33.99 21.53 -35.14
N ASN A 58 33.40 20.34 -35.32
CA ASN A 58 32.18 19.91 -34.61
C ASN A 58 31.07 20.96 -34.58
N LEU A 59 30.77 21.58 -35.73
CA LEU A 59 29.76 22.63 -35.89
C LEU A 59 30.10 23.97 -35.17
N GLY A 60 31.27 24.10 -34.58
CA GLY A 60 31.75 25.36 -33.98
C GLY A 60 31.86 26.49 -34.99
N ASP A 61 32.13 26.14 -36.25
CA ASP A 61 32.24 27.01 -37.43
C ASP A 61 30.90 27.26 -38.16
N VAL A 62 29.76 26.86 -37.58
CA VAL A 62 28.44 27.31 -38.04
C VAL A 62 28.36 28.84 -37.92
N LYS A 63 28.20 29.50 -39.06
CA LYS A 63 28.14 30.97 -39.19
C LYS A 63 26.99 31.59 -38.40
N ASP A 64 25.80 31.02 -38.52
CA ASP A 64 24.60 31.46 -37.81
C ASP A 64 23.98 30.28 -37.06
N LYS A 65 24.38 30.12 -35.79
CA LYS A 65 23.92 29.03 -34.93
C LYS A 65 22.42 29.15 -34.65
N GLU A 66 21.88 30.35 -34.61
CA GLU A 66 20.45 30.58 -34.36
C GLU A 66 19.62 30.13 -35.56
N LYS A 67 19.94 30.60 -36.77
CA LYS A 67 19.25 30.18 -37.98
C LYS A 67 19.40 28.68 -38.25
N SER A 68 20.53 28.08 -37.90
CA SER A 68 20.71 26.63 -37.98
C SER A 68 19.77 25.88 -37.03
N ARG A 69 19.58 26.33 -35.79
CA ARG A 69 18.62 25.71 -34.86
C ARG A 69 17.18 25.85 -35.38
N ASP A 70 16.82 27.01 -35.93
CA ASP A 70 15.50 27.26 -36.51
C ASP A 70 15.20 26.33 -37.68
N ASN A 71 16.15 26.16 -38.61
CA ASN A 71 16.00 25.27 -39.76
C ASN A 71 15.86 23.80 -39.36
N LEU A 72 16.44 23.41 -38.22
CA LEU A 72 16.27 22.07 -37.62
C LEU A 72 14.96 21.92 -36.83
N GLY A 73 14.18 22.99 -36.67
CA GLY A 73 12.96 23.00 -35.87
C GLY A 73 13.20 22.88 -34.36
N LEU A 74 14.43 23.16 -33.90
CA LEU A 74 14.76 23.13 -32.48
C LEU A 74 14.09 24.32 -31.78
N LYS A 75 13.34 24.03 -30.72
CA LYS A 75 12.65 25.05 -29.92
C LYS A 75 13.54 25.53 -28.77
N GLY A 76 13.03 26.49 -27.98
CA GLY A 76 13.76 27.10 -26.87
C GLY A 76 14.37 26.12 -25.86
N ALA A 77 13.79 24.94 -25.64
CA ALA A 77 14.38 23.93 -24.75
C ALA A 77 15.78 23.46 -25.19
N ALA A 78 16.12 23.53 -26.48
CA ALA A 78 17.40 23.07 -27.01
C ALA A 78 18.59 23.97 -26.64
N ILE A 79 18.34 25.16 -26.10
CA ILE A 79 19.37 26.11 -25.68
C ILE A 79 19.42 26.30 -24.16
N LEU A 80 18.55 25.62 -23.41
CA LEU A 80 18.48 25.72 -21.96
C LEU A 80 19.07 24.47 -21.33
N ASP A 81 19.76 24.63 -20.21
CA ASP A 81 20.21 23.51 -19.40
C ASP A 81 19.01 22.79 -18.76
N VAL A 82 19.19 21.51 -18.39
CA VAL A 82 18.24 20.78 -17.55
C VAL A 82 18.63 21.02 -16.08
N GLY A 83 17.68 21.46 -15.25
CA GLY A 83 17.98 21.80 -13.86
C GLY A 83 16.78 22.27 -13.06
N LYS A 84 17.06 22.94 -11.94
CA LYS A 84 16.09 23.40 -10.93
C LYS A 84 15.89 24.91 -10.86
N THR A 85 16.61 25.68 -11.69
CA THR A 85 16.60 27.14 -11.67
C THR A 85 15.70 27.71 -12.75
N GLU A 86 15.31 28.97 -12.63
CA GLU A 86 14.64 29.68 -13.73
C GLU A 86 15.48 29.65 -15.01
N ASN A 87 14.82 29.77 -16.16
CA ASN A 87 15.43 29.66 -17.50
C ASN A 87 16.15 28.31 -17.75
N SER A 88 15.72 27.23 -17.10
CA SER A 88 16.15 25.85 -17.39
C SER A 88 14.94 24.95 -17.69
N VAL A 89 15.16 23.85 -18.42
CA VAL A 89 14.18 22.77 -18.53
C VAL A 89 14.07 22.06 -17.18
N ALA A 90 12.85 21.92 -16.65
CA ALA A 90 12.63 21.35 -15.33
C ALA A 90 13.08 19.88 -15.27
N ALA A 91 14.00 19.58 -14.35
CA ALA A 91 14.35 18.22 -14.00
C ALA A 91 13.19 17.52 -13.25
N GLY A 92 13.18 16.19 -13.21
CA GLY A 92 12.06 15.43 -12.60
C GLY A 92 11.83 15.70 -11.10
N ASP A 93 12.85 16.18 -10.40
CA ASP A 93 12.85 16.53 -8.97
C ASP A 93 12.85 18.05 -8.72
N ASP A 94 12.35 18.82 -9.70
CA ASP A 94 12.24 20.27 -9.65
C ASP A 94 10.93 20.74 -9.00
N SER A 95 11.03 21.66 -8.04
CA SER A 95 9.88 22.25 -7.33
C SER A 95 8.90 23.02 -8.23
N ARG A 96 9.32 23.43 -9.43
CA ARG A 96 8.44 24.04 -10.43
C ARG A 96 7.42 23.06 -11.00
N ILE A 97 7.66 21.75 -10.88
CA ILE A 97 6.68 20.72 -11.21
C ILE A 97 5.63 20.69 -10.08
N VAL A 98 4.70 21.65 -10.15
CA VAL A 98 3.59 21.77 -9.22
C VAL A 98 2.49 20.73 -9.53
N ASN A 99 1.75 20.32 -8.52
CA ASN A 99 0.66 19.32 -8.58
C ASN A 99 1.07 17.89 -8.94
N ALA A 100 2.37 17.62 -9.11
CA ALA A 100 2.87 16.25 -9.14
C ALA A 100 3.16 15.78 -7.70
N LEU A 101 2.74 14.55 -7.38
CA LEU A 101 3.16 13.86 -6.16
C LEU A 101 4.60 13.38 -6.32
N GLN A 102 5.47 13.75 -5.39
CA GLN A 102 6.86 13.32 -5.34
C GLN A 102 6.92 12.00 -4.57
N LYS A 103 7.39 10.94 -5.24
CA LYS A 103 7.48 9.59 -4.64
C LYS A 103 8.26 9.58 -3.31
N GLY A 104 9.28 10.43 -3.19
CA GLY A 104 10.13 10.51 -2.00
C GLY A 104 9.41 10.94 -0.73
N ASP A 105 8.32 11.68 -0.88
CA ASP A 105 7.62 12.34 0.23
C ASP A 105 6.46 11.51 0.78
N ASN A 106 6.27 10.27 0.30
CA ASN A 106 5.28 9.31 0.80
C ASN A 106 3.86 9.91 0.98
N LEU A 107 3.43 10.73 0.00
CA LEU A 107 2.14 11.43 0.01
C LEU A 107 1.99 12.49 1.12
N SER A 108 3.06 12.83 1.85
CA SER A 108 3.02 13.84 2.93
C SER A 108 2.69 15.25 2.42
N GLU A 109 2.96 15.52 1.14
CA GLU A 109 2.62 16.76 0.44
C GLU A 109 1.17 16.87 -0.03
N LEU A 110 0.37 15.83 0.21
CA LEU A 110 -1.04 15.85 -0.11
C LEU A 110 -1.77 16.85 0.79
N THR A 111 -2.16 17.98 0.21
CA THR A 111 -2.81 19.08 0.94
C THR A 111 -4.11 18.66 1.63
N ASP A 112 -4.87 17.75 1.02
CA ASP A 112 -6.11 17.21 1.59
C ASP A 112 -6.12 15.67 1.55
N ALA A 113 -5.59 15.08 2.62
CA ALA A 113 -5.62 13.64 2.83
C ALA A 113 -7.04 13.09 2.99
N VAL A 114 -8.04 13.89 3.42
CA VAL A 114 -9.43 13.46 3.58
C VAL A 114 -10.07 13.24 2.22
N THR A 115 -9.98 14.23 1.32
CA THR A 115 -10.54 14.13 -0.04
C THR A 115 -9.90 12.99 -0.83
N ALA A 116 -8.58 12.78 -0.72
CA ALA A 116 -7.95 11.64 -1.40
C ALA A 116 -8.50 10.29 -0.92
N ARG A 117 -8.72 10.10 0.39
CA ARG A 117 -9.35 8.87 0.91
C ARG A 117 -10.78 8.69 0.41
N ILE A 118 -11.53 9.78 0.26
CA ILE A 118 -12.89 9.77 -0.31
C ILE A 118 -12.83 9.33 -1.79
N ASN A 119 -11.95 9.91 -2.59
CA ASN A 119 -11.79 9.56 -4.01
C ASN A 119 -11.39 8.10 -4.22
N LEU A 120 -10.63 7.52 -3.28
CA LEU A 120 -10.25 6.10 -3.29
C LEU A 120 -11.34 5.17 -2.73
N GLY A 121 -12.42 5.70 -2.16
CA GLY A 121 -13.50 4.90 -1.57
C GLY A 121 -13.10 4.12 -0.31
N LEU A 122 -12.03 4.54 0.39
CA LEU A 122 -11.49 3.78 1.54
C LEU A 122 -12.35 3.87 2.81
N GLY A 123 -13.30 4.81 2.85
CA GLY A 123 -14.21 5.01 3.98
C GLY A 123 -13.50 5.39 5.29
N SER A 124 -14.19 5.20 6.41
CA SER A 124 -13.68 5.55 7.75
C SER A 124 -12.65 4.57 8.30
N LEU A 125 -12.57 3.34 7.76
CA LEU A 125 -11.65 2.31 8.24
C LEU A 125 -10.18 2.71 8.05
N ALA A 126 -9.88 3.48 7.00
CA ALA A 126 -8.52 3.98 6.71
C ALA A 126 -7.96 4.98 7.73
N VAL A 127 -8.76 5.39 8.73
CA VAL A 127 -8.37 6.33 9.78
C VAL A 127 -8.33 5.66 11.16
N GLN A 128 -8.79 4.42 11.29
CA GLN A 128 -8.80 3.73 12.59
C GLN A 128 -7.40 3.29 13.00
N ASN A 129 -7.14 3.25 14.31
CA ASN A 129 -5.92 2.64 14.81
C ASN A 129 -5.97 1.14 14.57
N ALA A 130 -4.87 0.54 14.10
CA ALA A 130 -4.75 -0.89 13.86
C ALA A 130 -5.09 -1.75 15.09
N ASN A 131 -4.88 -1.22 16.31
CA ASN A 131 -5.23 -1.92 17.56
C ASN A 131 -6.60 -1.54 18.15
N ASN A 132 -7.37 -0.69 17.47
CA ASN A 132 -8.69 -0.22 17.93
C ASN A 132 -9.61 0.00 16.72
N VAL A 133 -10.01 -1.11 16.10
CA VAL A 133 -10.89 -1.13 14.93
C VAL A 133 -12.34 -1.25 15.40
N ASN A 134 -13.17 -0.28 15.06
CA ASN A 134 -14.58 -0.25 15.42
C ASN A 134 -15.45 -0.41 14.16
N ILE A 135 -16.23 -1.49 14.10
CA ILE A 135 -17.16 -1.77 13.00
C ILE A 135 -18.57 -1.35 13.45
N THR A 136 -19.10 -0.27 12.86
CA THR A 136 -20.45 0.23 13.14
C THR A 136 -21.37 -0.10 11.97
N SER A 137 -22.57 -0.62 12.25
CA SER A 137 -23.62 -0.91 11.26
C SER A 137 -23.27 -1.92 10.16
N GLY A 138 -22.17 -2.66 10.32
CA GLY A 138 -21.70 -3.67 9.37
C GLY A 138 -21.64 -5.08 9.97
N ASN A 139 -21.21 -6.03 9.14
CA ASN A 139 -20.93 -7.40 9.54
C ASN A 139 -19.43 -7.66 9.55
N ALA A 140 -18.92 -8.38 10.56
CA ALA A 140 -17.56 -8.89 10.57
C ALA A 140 -17.59 -10.39 10.22
N LYS A 141 -16.88 -10.80 9.16
CA LYS A 141 -16.68 -12.21 8.83
C LYS A 141 -15.29 -12.61 9.31
N LEU A 142 -15.24 -13.46 10.33
CA LEU A 142 -14.01 -13.90 10.98
C LEU A 142 -13.87 -15.41 10.79
N ALA A 143 -12.68 -15.89 10.45
CA ALA A 143 -12.40 -17.34 10.45
C ALA A 143 -12.34 -17.87 11.89
N MET A 144 -11.81 -17.06 12.82
CA MET A 144 -11.75 -17.33 14.25
C MET A 144 -11.97 -16.04 15.03
N LEU A 145 -12.65 -16.11 16.17
CA LEU A 145 -12.76 -15.02 17.14
C LEU A 145 -12.07 -15.44 18.44
N SER A 146 -11.06 -14.69 18.86
CA SER A 146 -10.38 -14.84 20.15
C SER A 146 -10.48 -13.52 20.91
N ALA A 147 -11.10 -13.55 22.10
CA ALA A 147 -11.26 -12.39 22.97
C ALA A 147 -10.48 -12.61 24.27
N SER A 148 -9.79 -11.57 24.75
CA SER A 148 -9.10 -11.61 26.05
C SER A 148 -10.04 -11.44 27.24
N GLU A 149 -11.27 -11.00 26.97
CA GLU A 149 -12.32 -10.67 27.94
C GLU A 149 -13.67 -11.25 27.43
N ASP A 150 -14.79 -10.71 27.92
CA ASP A 150 -16.14 -11.13 27.53
C ASP A 150 -16.51 -10.82 26.07
N ILE A 151 -17.27 -11.75 25.47
CA ILE A 151 -18.01 -11.51 24.23
C ILE A 151 -19.44 -11.08 24.59
N LYS A 152 -19.82 -9.86 24.20
CA LYS A 152 -21.17 -9.31 24.42
C LYS A 152 -21.94 -9.27 23.10
N ALA A 153 -23.08 -9.97 23.04
CA ALA A 153 -23.99 -9.93 21.90
C ALA A 153 -25.30 -9.24 22.29
N GLY A 154 -25.72 -8.23 21.53
CA GLY A 154 -26.99 -7.54 21.78
C GLY A 154 -28.24 -8.33 21.36
N LYS A 155 -28.05 -9.42 20.60
CA LYS A 155 -29.10 -10.32 20.12
C LYS A 155 -28.66 -11.78 20.33
N THR A 156 -28.86 -12.65 19.34
CA THR A 156 -28.61 -14.09 19.42
C THR A 156 -27.14 -14.45 19.19
N ILE A 157 -26.67 -15.46 19.92
CA ILE A 157 -25.45 -16.23 19.59
C ILE A 157 -25.90 -17.55 18.98
N ILE A 158 -25.40 -17.90 17.79
CA ILE A 158 -25.71 -19.15 17.10
C ILE A 158 -24.42 -19.96 16.96
N VAL A 159 -24.44 -21.21 17.40
CA VAL A 159 -23.32 -22.15 17.28
C VAL A 159 -23.81 -23.34 16.46
N ASN A 160 -23.43 -23.40 15.18
CA ASN A 160 -23.90 -24.44 14.24
C ASN A 160 -22.97 -25.67 14.17
N GLY A 161 -21.74 -25.54 14.67
CA GLY A 161 -20.79 -26.65 14.68
C GLY A 161 -21.29 -27.82 15.54
N VAL A 162 -20.81 -29.02 15.25
CA VAL A 162 -21.11 -30.24 16.03
C VAL A 162 -20.20 -30.41 17.25
N ASP A 163 -19.21 -29.52 17.39
CA ASP A 163 -18.27 -29.49 18.50
C ASP A 163 -18.88 -28.86 19.78
N TYR A 164 -18.12 -28.89 20.87
CA TYR A 164 -18.58 -28.41 22.17
C TYR A 164 -18.48 -26.90 22.34
N ILE A 165 -19.39 -26.33 23.12
CA ILE A 165 -19.16 -25.06 23.81
C ILE A 165 -18.33 -25.37 25.06
N GLU A 166 -17.02 -25.23 24.96
CA GLU A 166 -16.10 -25.55 26.04
C GLU A 166 -16.03 -24.43 27.10
N ARG A 167 -15.97 -24.82 28.38
CA ARG A 167 -15.81 -23.92 29.53
C ARG A 167 -14.66 -24.42 30.41
N ASN A 168 -13.55 -23.70 30.38
CA ASN A 168 -12.32 -24.12 31.08
C ASN A 168 -12.08 -23.37 32.40
N GLY A 169 -12.83 -22.30 32.69
CA GLY A 169 -12.67 -21.52 33.93
C GLY A 169 -13.23 -22.25 35.16
N VAL A 170 -12.36 -22.57 36.12
CA VAL A 170 -12.71 -23.25 37.38
C VAL A 170 -12.46 -22.34 38.58
N GLN A 171 -13.46 -22.21 39.44
CA GLN A 171 -13.35 -21.55 40.74
C GLN A 171 -13.07 -22.60 41.82
N ASN A 172 -11.93 -22.48 42.50
CA ASN A 172 -11.52 -23.42 43.54
C ASN A 172 -11.71 -22.80 44.91
N ASN A 173 -12.28 -23.55 45.85
CA ASN A 173 -12.34 -23.19 47.27
C ASN A 173 -11.70 -24.31 48.09
N SER A 174 -10.47 -24.06 48.56
CA SER A 174 -9.70 -25.03 49.33
C SER A 174 -10.30 -25.33 50.71
N ALA A 175 -10.99 -24.36 51.33
CA ALA A 175 -11.59 -24.52 52.65
C ALA A 175 -12.81 -25.45 52.60
N SER A 176 -13.70 -25.23 51.63
CA SER A 176 -14.87 -26.08 51.40
C SER A 176 -14.56 -27.34 50.60
N LYS A 177 -13.32 -27.45 50.09
CA LYS A 177 -12.87 -28.52 49.18
C LYS A 177 -13.79 -28.66 47.97
N THR A 178 -14.03 -27.55 47.27
CA THR A 178 -14.90 -27.53 46.09
C THR A 178 -14.26 -26.90 44.87
N ASN A 179 -14.60 -27.44 43.70
CA ASN A 179 -14.29 -26.85 42.40
C ASN A 179 -15.60 -26.57 41.66
N ILE A 180 -15.74 -25.38 41.07
CA ILE A 180 -16.97 -24.95 40.40
C ILE A 180 -16.64 -24.44 39.00
N THR A 181 -17.29 -25.00 37.99
CA THR A 181 -17.21 -24.52 36.60
C THR A 181 -18.56 -23.96 36.19
N GLN A 182 -18.63 -22.65 35.95
CA GLN A 182 -19.88 -21.99 35.55
C GLN A 182 -20.19 -22.28 34.08
N GLY A 183 -21.42 -22.72 33.81
CA GLY A 183 -21.95 -22.92 32.47
C GLY A 183 -22.76 -21.70 32.01
N ALA A 184 -24.07 -21.84 31.98
CA ALA A 184 -25.00 -20.81 31.52
C ALA A 184 -25.73 -20.14 32.69
N ARG A 185 -25.99 -18.84 32.55
CA ARG A 185 -26.90 -18.06 33.41
C ARG A 185 -28.02 -17.47 32.58
N ILE A 186 -29.25 -17.61 33.07
CA ILE A 186 -30.44 -16.97 32.54
C ILE A 186 -30.94 -16.02 33.62
N ASN A 187 -30.95 -14.72 33.35
CA ASN A 187 -31.45 -13.72 34.29
C ASN A 187 -32.95 -13.48 34.04
N GLY A 188 -33.73 -13.47 35.12
CA GLY A 188 -35.09 -12.98 35.14
C GLY A 188 -35.16 -11.53 35.64
N VAL A 189 -36.36 -11.11 36.04
CA VAL A 189 -36.58 -9.77 36.63
C VAL A 189 -36.23 -9.77 38.12
N ASN A 190 -35.92 -8.59 38.67
CA ASN A 190 -35.76 -8.39 40.12
C ASN A 190 -34.77 -9.36 40.79
N GLY A 191 -33.65 -9.67 40.13
CA GLY A 191 -32.60 -10.55 40.67
C GLY A 191 -32.90 -12.05 40.59
N GLN A 192 -34.00 -12.45 39.93
CA GLN A 192 -34.25 -13.85 39.60
C GLN A 192 -33.20 -14.37 38.63
N LEU A 193 -32.81 -15.64 38.79
CA LEU A 193 -31.91 -16.30 37.85
C LEU A 193 -32.08 -17.81 37.84
N ALA A 194 -31.62 -18.42 36.76
CA ALA A 194 -31.32 -19.84 36.68
C ALA A 194 -29.89 -20.04 36.19
N ASP A 195 -29.14 -20.90 36.87
CA ASP A 195 -27.76 -21.25 36.51
C ASP A 195 -27.63 -22.74 36.22
N ILE A 196 -26.75 -23.06 35.27
CA ILE A 196 -26.25 -24.41 34.99
C ILE A 196 -24.75 -24.40 35.26
N TYR A 197 -24.26 -25.30 36.11
CA TYR A 197 -22.85 -25.36 36.47
C TYR A 197 -22.41 -26.78 36.90
N LEU A 198 -21.12 -27.03 36.86
CA LEU A 198 -20.51 -28.21 37.45
C LEU A 198 -20.02 -27.89 38.86
N TRP A 199 -20.27 -28.79 39.80
CA TRP A 199 -19.84 -28.69 41.20
C TRP A 199 -19.13 -29.97 41.62
N GLU A 200 -17.86 -29.85 41.97
CA GLU A 200 -17.08 -30.95 42.54
C GLU A 200 -16.95 -30.76 44.05
N GLN A 201 -17.26 -31.81 44.80
CA GLN A 201 -16.76 -31.97 46.17
C GLN A 201 -15.49 -32.80 46.06
N ILE A 202 -14.34 -32.15 46.25
CA ILE A 202 -13.02 -32.72 45.94
C ILE A 202 -12.82 -34.04 46.69
N GLY A 203 -12.49 -35.08 45.93
CA GLY A 203 -12.28 -36.44 46.44
C GLY A 203 -13.56 -37.22 46.76
N GLN A 204 -14.74 -36.68 46.44
CA GLN A 204 -16.03 -37.34 46.69
C GLN A 204 -16.84 -37.52 45.41
N TYR A 205 -17.32 -36.44 44.79
CA TYR A 205 -18.16 -36.52 43.59
C TYR A 205 -18.11 -35.24 42.75
N LEU A 206 -18.47 -35.35 41.47
CA LEU A 206 -18.77 -34.24 40.56
C LEU A 206 -20.28 -34.26 40.28
N ALA A 207 -20.90 -33.09 40.23
CA ALA A 207 -22.32 -32.97 39.93
C ALA A 207 -22.58 -31.92 38.84
N LEU A 208 -23.42 -32.26 37.87
CA LEU A 208 -24.14 -31.27 37.07
C LEU A 208 -25.27 -30.70 37.90
N SER A 209 -25.23 -29.41 38.18
CA SER A 209 -26.15 -28.74 39.08
C SER A 209 -26.90 -27.61 38.39
N LEU A 210 -28.18 -27.49 38.72
CA LEU A 210 -29.10 -26.46 38.30
C LEU A 210 -29.49 -25.66 39.54
N ARG A 211 -29.26 -24.34 39.53
CA ARG A 211 -29.74 -23.42 40.58
C ARG A 211 -30.87 -22.57 40.02
N VAL A 212 -31.94 -22.43 40.79
CA VAL A 212 -33.02 -21.47 40.53
C VAL A 212 -33.14 -20.55 41.73
N SER A 213 -33.12 -19.24 41.49
CA SER A 213 -33.20 -18.20 42.52
C SER A 213 -34.37 -17.26 42.27
N SER A 214 -35.16 -16.99 43.31
CA SER A 214 -36.21 -15.98 43.28
C SER A 214 -36.51 -15.47 44.69
N GLY A 215 -36.69 -14.15 44.85
CA GLY A 215 -37.03 -13.55 46.15
C GLY A 215 -36.00 -13.82 47.25
N GLY A 216 -34.73 -13.97 46.90
CA GLY A 216 -33.65 -14.29 47.84
C GLY A 216 -33.57 -15.76 48.27
N VAL A 217 -34.39 -16.64 47.69
CA VAL A 217 -34.36 -18.08 47.98
C VAL A 217 -33.73 -18.84 46.82
N ASP A 218 -32.69 -19.60 47.12
CA ASP A 218 -32.04 -20.51 46.17
C ASP A 218 -32.55 -21.94 46.34
N LYS A 219 -32.79 -22.63 45.21
CA LYS A 219 -33.08 -24.05 45.14
C LYS A 219 -32.16 -24.74 44.14
N TYR A 220 -31.78 -25.98 44.44
CA TYR A 220 -30.75 -26.72 43.72
C TYR A 220 -31.27 -28.09 43.29
N PHE A 221 -30.90 -28.50 42.08
CA PHE A 221 -31.14 -29.84 41.55
C PHE A 221 -29.84 -30.35 40.97
N SER A 222 -29.36 -31.52 41.40
CA SER A 222 -28.03 -32.00 41.04
C SER A 222 -28.05 -33.45 40.59
N PHE A 223 -27.30 -33.75 39.52
CA PHE A 223 -27.02 -35.10 39.03
C PHE A 223 -25.55 -35.39 39.26
N LYS A 224 -25.26 -36.33 40.16
CA LYS A 224 -23.89 -36.71 40.51
C LYS A 224 -23.34 -37.73 39.51
N ASN A 225 -22.02 -37.74 39.37
CA ASN A 225 -21.30 -38.69 38.53
C ASN A 225 -21.38 -40.15 39.03
N ASP A 226 -21.86 -40.37 40.25
CA ASP A 226 -22.23 -41.69 40.78
C ASP A 226 -23.65 -42.15 40.38
N GLY A 227 -24.38 -41.34 39.61
CA GLY A 227 -25.75 -41.61 39.15
C GLY A 227 -26.85 -41.10 40.09
N THR A 228 -26.50 -40.56 41.26
CA THR A 228 -27.49 -40.05 42.23
C THR A 228 -28.09 -38.72 41.78
N PHE A 229 -29.41 -38.60 41.89
CA PHE A 229 -30.11 -37.33 41.75
C PHE A 229 -30.48 -36.72 43.11
N THR A 230 -30.21 -35.42 43.28
CA THR A 230 -30.50 -34.66 44.51
C THR A 230 -31.45 -33.51 44.18
N PRO A 231 -32.76 -33.63 44.47
CA PRO A 231 -33.74 -32.57 44.24
C PRO A 231 -33.74 -31.49 45.33
N ALA A 232 -34.38 -30.36 45.03
CA ALA A 232 -34.59 -29.27 45.98
C ALA A 232 -35.55 -29.61 47.14
N SER A 233 -36.46 -30.58 46.92
CA SER A 233 -37.32 -31.17 47.96
C SER A 233 -37.69 -32.59 47.55
N TYR A 234 -37.44 -33.55 48.43
CA TYR A 234 -37.81 -34.95 48.20
C TYR A 234 -39.31 -35.22 48.45
N SER A 235 -40.05 -34.28 49.05
CA SER A 235 -41.51 -34.42 49.28
C SER A 235 -42.34 -34.52 48.01
N ASN A 236 -41.76 -34.08 46.88
CA ASN A 236 -42.43 -34.03 45.58
C ASN A 236 -42.16 -35.31 44.75
N PHE A 237 -41.40 -36.26 45.29
CA PHE A 237 -41.11 -37.54 44.64
C PHE A 237 -41.93 -38.65 45.32
N ASP A 238 -42.43 -39.58 44.49
CA ASP A 238 -43.25 -40.71 44.93
C ASP A 238 -42.55 -41.49 46.06
N ILE A 239 -43.29 -41.75 47.13
CA ILE A 239 -42.81 -42.40 48.36
C ILE A 239 -42.19 -43.78 48.11
N ARG A 240 -42.54 -44.43 46.99
CA ARG A 240 -41.97 -45.73 46.58
C ARG A 240 -40.47 -45.67 46.23
N TYR A 241 -39.93 -44.49 45.96
CA TYR A 241 -38.49 -44.29 45.72
C TYR A 241 -37.67 -44.12 47.01
N TYR A 242 -38.30 -44.03 48.19
CA TYR A 242 -37.61 -43.92 49.46
C TYR A 242 -37.14 -45.26 50.06
N SER A 243 -37.65 -46.39 49.59
CA SER A 243 -37.27 -47.71 50.10
C SER A 243 -36.62 -48.56 49.02
N ALA A 244 -35.30 -48.77 49.14
CA ALA A 244 -34.53 -49.70 48.32
C ALA A 244 -34.88 -51.17 48.63
N THR A 245 -36.13 -51.58 48.37
CA THR A 245 -36.59 -52.96 48.61
C THR A 245 -37.24 -53.64 47.42
N ASN A 246 -37.30 -53.00 46.24
CA ASN A 246 -37.75 -53.66 45.01
C ASN A 246 -36.62 -53.70 43.99
N PRO A 247 -35.96 -54.86 43.77
CA PRO A 247 -35.06 -55.02 42.64
C PRO A 247 -35.84 -54.92 41.33
N PRO A 248 -35.22 -54.45 40.23
CA PRO A 248 -35.86 -54.41 38.92
C PRO A 248 -36.28 -55.84 38.49
N PRO A 249 -37.37 -55.99 37.71
CA PRO A 249 -37.75 -57.29 37.17
C PRO A 249 -36.59 -57.84 36.32
N ALA A 250 -36.31 -59.14 36.46
CA ALA A 250 -35.37 -59.82 35.59
C ALA A 250 -35.80 -59.63 34.13
N LEU A 251 -34.85 -59.24 33.28
CA LEU A 251 -35.05 -59.12 31.84
C LEU A 251 -35.30 -60.54 31.27
N GLU A 252 -36.41 -60.70 30.54
CA GLU A 252 -36.56 -61.77 29.54
C GLU A 252 -35.88 -61.38 28.23
#